data_AF-A0A1J5RN19-F1
#
_entry.id   AF-A0A1J5RN19-F1
#
_cell.length_a   1.000
_cell.length_b   1.000
_cell.length_c   1.000
_cell.angle_alpha   90.00
_cell.angle_beta   90.00
_cell.angle_gamma   90.00
#
_symmetry.space_group_name_H-M   'P 1'
#
loop_
_entity.id
_entity.type
_entity.pdbx_description
1 polymer ?
#
loop_
_entity_poly.entity_id
_entity_poly.type
_entity_poly.pdbx_seq_one_letter_code
_entity_poly.pdbx_strand_id
1 'polypeptide(L)' 'MKQLHEFDHDAVHRLIVAEGWDQPLAAVTRVRLSARQQAVFWGLRVYVVVMTAVVVWAFVHGARG' A
#
# COMPACT_ATOMS: atom_id res chain seq x y z
N MET A 1 24.04 13.10 -25.46
CA MET A 1 23.49 13.30 -24.10
C MET A 1 23.29 14.79 -23.92
N LYS A 2 22.03 15.24 -23.94
CA LYS A 2 21.62 16.66 -24.03
C LYS A 2 21.86 17.38 -22.70
N GLN A 3 22.21 18.66 -22.78
CA GLN A 3 22.68 19.53 -21.72
C GLN A 3 21.74 19.56 -20.50
N LEU A 4 22.21 19.03 -19.37
CA LEU A 4 21.57 19.08 -18.04
C LEU A 4 22.09 20.28 -17.20
N HIS A 5 22.70 21.29 -17.82
CA HIS A 5 23.50 22.30 -17.12
C HIS A 5 22.86 23.70 -17.00
N GLU A 6 21.64 23.89 -17.48
CA GLU A 6 20.89 25.14 -17.27
C GLU A 6 19.52 24.81 -16.69
N PHE A 7 19.50 24.29 -15.46
CA PHE A 7 18.30 24.34 -14.66
C PHE A 7 18.32 25.68 -13.91
N ASP A 8 17.40 26.57 -14.29
CA ASP A 8 17.12 27.79 -13.54
C ASP A 8 16.68 27.41 -12.12
N HIS A 9 17.55 27.67 -11.15
CA HIS A 9 17.33 27.32 -9.76
C HIS A 9 16.08 28.01 -9.20
N ASP A 10 15.79 29.23 -9.68
CA ASP A 10 14.60 29.97 -9.30
C ASP A 10 13.33 29.33 -9.86
N ALA A 11 13.38 28.78 -11.08
CA ALA A 11 12.25 28.03 -11.66
C ALA A 11 11.95 26.75 -10.87
N VAL A 12 12.98 26.02 -10.45
CA VAL A 12 12.83 24.82 -9.62
C VAL A 12 12.28 25.18 -8.24
N HIS A 13 12.79 26.25 -7.62
CA HIS A 13 12.31 26.71 -6.32
C HIS A 13 10.84 27.13 -6.36
N ARG A 14 10.43 27.88 -7.40
CA ARG A 14 9.01 28.22 -7.62
C ARG A 14 8.13 26.99 -7.77
N LEU A 15 8.60 25.95 -8.45
CA LEU A 15 7.86 24.69 -8.62
C LEU A 15 7.69 23.96 -7.29
N ILE A 16 8.77 23.83 -6.51
CA ILE A 16 8.75 23.18 -5.18
C ILE A 16 7.75 23.87 -4.25
N VAL A 17 7.76 25.20 -4.20
CA VAL A 17 6.83 25.98 -3.37
C VAL A 17 5.39 25.90 -3.91
N ALA A 18 5.20 25.96 -5.23
CA ALA A 18 3.87 25.87 -5.85
C ALA A 18 3.21 24.50 -5.62
N GLU A 19 3.99 23.42 -5.63
CA GLU A 19 3.50 22.08 -5.34
C GLU A 19 3.44 21.77 -3.84
N GLY A 20 3.90 22.69 -2.99
CA GLY A 20 3.94 22.50 -1.53
C GLY A 20 4.89 21.40 -1.09
N TRP A 21 5.93 21.10 -1.89
CA TRP A 21 6.96 20.10 -1.55
C TRP A 21 7.89 20.60 -0.45
N ASP A 22 7.89 21.91 -0.18
CA ASP A 22 8.53 22.52 0.98
C ASP A 22 7.74 22.28 2.28
N GLN A 23 6.46 21.89 2.18
CA GLN A 23 5.63 21.63 3.35
C GLN A 23 5.96 20.27 3.96
N PRO A 24 6.00 20.17 5.30
CA PRO A 24 6.16 18.89 5.95
C PRO A 24 4.99 17.98 5.60
N LEU A 25 5.31 16.74 5.21
CA LEU A 25 4.32 15.70 4.96
C LEU A 25 3.36 15.58 6.15
N ALA A 26 2.07 15.45 5.86
CA ALA A 26 1.05 15.27 6.89
C ALA A 26 1.43 14.07 7.79
N ALA A 27 1.31 14.27 9.10
CA ALA A 27 1.66 13.23 10.06
C ALA A 27 0.85 11.96 9.80
N VAL A 28 1.55 10.84 9.58
CA VAL A 28 0.92 9.53 9.39
C VAL A 28 0.46 9.02 10.75
N THR A 29 -0.78 9.30 11.10
CA THR A 29 -1.39 8.78 12.33
C THR A 29 -1.77 7.32 12.12
N ARG A 30 -1.28 6.43 12.99
CA ARG A 30 -1.74 5.03 13.00
C ARG A 30 -3.22 5.01 13.37
N VAL A 31 -4.07 4.69 12.40
CA VAL A 31 -5.49 4.46 12.65
C VAL A 31 -5.61 3.23 13.54
N ARG A 32 -6.02 3.43 14.79
CA ARG A 32 -6.40 2.32 15.67
C ARG A 32 -7.75 1.79 15.21
N LEU A 33 -7.74 0.58 14.66
CA LEU A 33 -8.96 -0.16 14.36
C LEU A 33 -9.76 -0.33 15.65
N SER A 34 -11.06 -0.08 15.59
CA SER A 34 -11.96 -0.38 16.70
C SER A 34 -12.01 -1.90 16.96
N ALA A 35 -12.34 -2.32 18.18
CA ALA A 35 -12.44 -3.73 18.54
C ALA A 35 -13.36 -4.53 17.59
N ARG A 36 -14.42 -3.89 17.08
CA ARG A 36 -15.33 -4.48 16.09
C ARG A 36 -14.68 -4.67 14.73
N GLN A 37 -13.93 -3.68 14.25
CA GLN A 37 -13.17 -3.80 13.00
C GLN A 37 -12.09 -4.88 13.13
N GLN A 38 -11.40 -4.96 14.26
CA GLN A 38 -10.40 -5.98 14.52
C GLN A 38 -11.02 -7.40 14.47
N ALA A 39 -12.21 -7.59 15.04
CA ALA A 39 -12.93 -8.87 14.95
C ALA A 39 -13.31 -9.23 13.50
N VAL A 40 -13.76 -8.26 12.71
CA VAL A 40 -14.09 -8.49 11.27
C VAL A 40 -12.84 -8.87 10.49
N PHE A 41 -11.73 -8.15 10.66
CA PHE A 41 -10.46 -8.50 10.01
C PHE A 41 -9.94 -9.87 10.45
N TRP A 42 -10.14 -10.23 11.70
CA TRP A 42 -9.77 -11.55 12.20
C TRP A 42 -10.62 -12.65 11.53
N GLY A 43 -11.94 -12.47 11.43
CA GLY A 43 -12.82 -13.37 10.71
C GLY A 43 -12.45 -13.50 9.22
N LEU A 44 -12.12 -12.38 8.57
CA LEU A 44 -11.67 -12.37 7.17
C LEU A 44 -10.39 -13.19 6.98
N ARG A 45 -9.42 -13.08 7.91
CA ARG A 45 -8.19 -13.89 7.87
C ARG A 45 -8.49 -15.37 7.99
N VAL A 46 -9.36 -15.76 8.90
CA VAL A 46 -9.78 -17.18 9.06
C VAL A 46 -10.43 -17.69 7.78
N TYR A 47 -11.34 -16.92 7.19
CA TYR A 47 -11.97 -17.29 5.91
C TYR A 47 -10.95 -17.54 4.81
N VAL A 48 -9.99 -16.63 4.61
CA VAL A 48 -8.95 -16.77 3.58
C VAL A 48 -8.11 -18.03 3.80
N VAL A 49 -7.72 -18.32 5.05
CA VAL A 49 -6.95 -19.53 5.38
C VAL A 49 -7.74 -20.79 5.04
N VAL A 50 -9.02 -20.85 5.41
CA VAL A 50 -9.89 -21.99 5.12
C VAL A 50 -10.08 -22.17 3.60
N MET A 51 -10.36 -21.08 2.87
CA MET A 51 -10.53 -21.13 1.42
C MET A 51 -9.26 -21.63 0.73
N THR A 52 -8.10 -21.13 1.15
CA THR A 52 -6.80 -21.57 0.61
C THR A 52 -6.57 -23.05 0.89
N ALA A 53 -6.87 -23.52 2.11
CA ALA A 53 -6.74 -24.94 2.46
C ALA A 53 -7.66 -25.83 1.61
N VAL A 54 -8.90 -25.41 1.36
CA VAL A 54 -9.85 -26.13 0.50
C VAL A 54 -9.34 -26.20 -0.94
N VAL A 55 -8.82 -25.09 -1.49
CA VAL A 55 -8.26 -25.05 -2.85
C VAL A 55 -7.04 -25.97 -2.96
N VAL A 56 -6.12 -25.91 -2.01
CA VAL A 56 -4.93 -26.78 -1.97
C VAL A 56 -5.35 -28.25 -1.85
N TRP A 57 -6.31 -28.55 -0.99
CA TRP A 57 -6.83 -29.90 -0.82
C TRP A 57 -7.47 -30.43 -2.11
N ALA A 58 -8.31 -29.62 -2.75
CA ALA A 58 -8.97 -29.95 -4.02
C ALA A 58 -7.95 -30.16 -5.13
N PHE A 59 -6.90 -29.34 -5.20
CA PHE A 59 -5.83 -29.49 -6.17
C PHE A 59 -5.05 -30.79 -5.95
N VAL A 60 -4.69 -31.12 -4.71
CA VAL A 60 -3.94 -32.34 -4.37
C VAL A 60 -4.78 -33.62 -4.59
N HIS A 61 -6.08 -33.58 -4.31
CA HIS A 61 -6.97 -34.73 -4.57
C HIS A 61 -7.32 -34.86 -6.05
N GLY A 62 -7.57 -33.74 -6.74
CA GLY A 62 -7.85 -33.73 -8.17
C GLY A 62 -6.64 -34.13 -9.02
N ALA A 63 -5.41 -33.79 -8.61
CA ALA A 63 -4.18 -34.17 -9.32
C ALA A 63 -3.73 -35.62 -9.08
N ARG A 64 -4.41 -36.36 -8.18
CA ARG A 64 -4.14 -37.79 -7.91
C ARG A 64 -5.10 -38.74 -8.65
N GLY A 65 -6.10 -38.21 -9.34
CA GLY A 65 -6.92 -38.94 -10.31
C GLY A 65 -6.40 -38.74 -11.72
#